data_AF-A0A7W4E7I7-F1
#
_entry.id   AF-A0A7W4E7I7-F1
#
_cell.length_a   1.000
_cell.length_b   1.000
_cell.length_c   1.000
_cell.angle_alpha   90.00
_cell.angle_beta   90.00
_cell.angle_gamma   90.00
#
_symmetry.space_group_name_H-M   'P 1'
#
loop_
_entity.id
_entity.type
_entity.pdbx_description
1 polymer ?
#
loop_
_entity_poly.entity_id
_entity_poly.type
_entity_poly.pdbx_seq_one_letter_code
_entity_poly.pdbx_strand_id
1 'polypeptide(L)'
;MKILDMIGTSASNLWRNKGRTFLTVIAIFIGAFTITLTSAVNSGVNDYINRQLSIFGKENKGVQIVKKVEMNSISGGLEEYKEGETGGNQEQSIYSTPSLAKSDIEKLKKIEGLENVKPAENILGDYIEGANGKKFVAGNITSINENTDVKLDIKAGKDISTKNEAVISQDYIEGLGFKNAENALGKTIKMQFSNQFNGEKKVYEFKVSGVMNKNLVQNQLTVISNEFKKEILAFQQKNMPEAQKEKYFAATASLKPEFRNEEKLQMVK
;
A
#
# COMPACT_ATOMS: atom_id res chain seq x y z
N MET A 1 36.63 55.06 -7.55
CA MET A 1 36.41 54.26 -6.33
C MET A 1 36.32 52.80 -6.75
N LYS A 2 37.14 51.92 -6.17
CA LYS A 2 37.09 50.48 -6.51
C LYS A 2 35.93 49.86 -5.72
N ILE A 3 35.13 49.03 -6.37
CA ILE A 3 33.95 48.36 -5.76
C ILE A 3 34.34 47.63 -4.45
N LEU A 4 35.56 47.09 -4.40
CA LEU A 4 36.13 46.43 -3.23
C LEU A 4 36.29 47.36 -2.02
N ASP A 5 36.67 48.63 -2.22
CA ASP A 5 36.80 49.60 -1.14
C ASP A 5 35.42 49.99 -0.56
N MET A 6 34.39 50.00 -1.42
CA MET A 6 33.00 50.28 -1.02
C MET A 6 32.41 49.13 -0.19
N ILE A 7 32.72 47.88 -0.54
CA ILE A 7 32.32 46.70 0.24
C ILE A 7 33.00 46.73 1.61
N GLY A 8 34.31 47.01 1.66
CA GLY A 8 35.06 47.09 2.92
C GLY A 8 34.53 48.17 3.87
N THR A 9 34.24 49.35 3.33
CA THR A 9 33.65 50.47 4.11
C THR A 9 32.26 50.12 4.63
N SER A 10 31.44 49.46 3.81
CA SER A 10 30.08 49.04 4.20
C SER A 10 30.10 47.97 5.30
N ALA A 11 31.00 46.99 5.21
CA ALA A 11 31.17 45.95 6.22
C ALA A 11 31.61 46.53 7.58
N SER A 12 32.54 47.49 7.59
CA SER A 12 32.96 48.21 8.80
C SER A 12 31.80 48.97 9.46
N ASN A 13 30.96 49.63 8.65
CA ASN A 13 29.77 50.34 9.13
C ASN A 13 28.70 49.41 9.74
N LEU A 14 28.55 48.19 9.23
CA LEU A 14 27.69 47.16 9.83
C LEU A 14 28.25 46.66 11.16
N TRP A 15 29.57 46.46 11.25
CA TRP A 15 30.24 46.03 12.49
C TRP A 15 30.22 47.06 13.62
N ARG A 16 30.17 48.36 13.29
CA ARG A 16 30.03 49.43 14.31
C ARG A 16 28.63 49.52 14.90
N ASN A 17 27.59 49.17 14.14
CA ASN A 17 26.18 49.27 14.54
C ASN A 17 25.56 47.90 14.88
N LYS A 18 26.25 47.12 15.73
CA LYS A 18 25.94 45.71 15.99
C LYS A 18 24.49 45.42 16.36
N GLY A 19 23.87 46.23 17.22
CA GLY A 19 22.48 46.02 17.65
C GLY A 19 21.49 46.12 16.49
N ARG A 20 21.48 47.25 15.77
CA ARG A 20 20.57 47.46 14.65
C ARG A 20 20.78 46.43 13.54
N THR A 21 22.02 46.17 13.16
CA THR A 21 22.34 45.17 12.13
C THR A 21 21.88 43.78 12.54
N PHE A 22 22.08 43.38 13.80
CA PHE A 22 21.64 42.10 14.31
C PHE A 22 20.11 41.96 14.31
N LEU A 23 19.37 42.97 14.79
CA LEU A 23 17.90 42.95 14.73
C LEU A 23 17.38 42.85 13.30
N THR A 24 17.98 43.57 12.35
CA THR A 24 17.59 43.49 10.93
C THR A 24 17.88 42.11 10.33
N VAL A 25 19.05 41.53 10.62
CA VAL A 25 19.40 40.18 10.15
C VAL A 25 18.45 39.14 10.73
N ILE A 26 18.13 39.21 12.03
CA ILE A 26 17.17 38.30 12.66
C ILE A 26 15.78 38.45 12.04
N ALA A 27 15.29 39.67 11.82
CA ALA A 27 13.98 39.89 11.23
C ALA A 27 13.88 39.26 9.83
N ILE A 28 14.91 39.45 8.99
CA ILE A 28 15.00 38.84 7.66
C ILE A 28 15.11 37.30 7.79
N PHE A 29 15.93 36.82 8.72
CA PHE A 29 16.12 35.38 8.95
C PHE A 29 14.82 34.70 9.39
N ILE A 30 14.07 35.28 10.33
CA ILE A 30 12.77 34.74 10.76
C ILE A 30 11.79 34.71 9.59
N GLY A 31 11.72 35.77 8.78
CA GLY A 31 10.87 35.82 7.59
C GLY A 31 11.23 34.73 6.58
N ALA A 32 12.50 34.64 6.21
CA ALA A 32 13.00 33.63 5.27
C ALA A 32 12.84 32.21 5.83
N PHE A 33 13.20 31.98 7.10
CA PHE A 33 13.07 30.70 7.78
C PHE A 33 11.62 30.23 7.82
N THR A 34 10.68 31.11 8.12
CA THR A 34 9.25 30.78 8.14
C THR A 34 8.76 30.35 6.76
N ILE A 35 9.12 31.08 5.70
CA ILE A 35 8.75 30.74 4.32
C ILE A 35 9.37 29.39 3.93
N THR A 36 10.66 29.18 4.19
CA THR A 36 11.37 27.93 3.87
C THR A 36 10.78 26.76 4.65
N LEU A 37 10.54 26.91 5.95
CA LEU A 37 9.97 25.86 6.79
C LEU A 37 8.55 25.49 6.33
N THR A 38 7.72 26.48 6.02
CA THR A 38 6.35 26.25 5.53
C THR A 38 6.37 25.51 4.19
N SER A 39 7.25 25.90 3.28
CA SER A 39 7.43 25.23 1.98
C SER A 39 7.95 23.79 2.15
N ALA A 40 8.94 23.58 3.02
CA ALA A 40 9.50 22.27 3.31
C ALA A 40 8.47 21.32 3.93
N VAL A 41 7.68 21.80 4.89
CA VAL A 41 6.60 21.02 5.51
C VAL A 41 5.54 20.65 4.48
N ASN A 42 5.08 21.62 3.66
CA ASN A 42 4.08 21.34 2.63
C ASN A 42 4.58 20.30 1.61
N SER A 43 5.81 20.46 1.12
CA SER A 43 6.41 19.48 0.20
C SER A 43 6.62 18.12 0.86
N GLY A 44 7.04 18.08 2.12
CA GLY A 44 7.30 16.84 2.85
C GLY A 44 6.03 16.05 3.15
N VAL A 45 4.95 16.73 3.55
CA VAL A 45 3.64 16.09 3.76
C VAL A 45 3.09 15.57 2.45
N ASN A 46 3.14 16.34 1.37
CA ASN A 46 2.66 15.90 0.07
C ASN A 46 3.46 14.70 -0.47
N ASP A 47 4.79 14.71 -0.34
CA ASP A 47 5.63 13.57 -0.72
C ASP A 47 5.29 12.33 0.12
N TYR A 48 5.11 12.50 1.43
CA TYR A 48 4.69 11.40 2.30
C TYR A 48 3.34 10.81 1.87
N ILE A 49 2.31 11.63 1.66
CA ILE A 49 0.99 11.16 1.20
C ILE A 49 1.10 10.47 -0.17
N ASN A 50 1.85 11.04 -1.11
CA ASN A 50 2.05 10.44 -2.43
C ASN A 50 2.71 9.06 -2.33
N ARG A 51 3.70 8.92 -1.45
CA ARG A 51 4.39 7.65 -1.23
C ARG A 51 3.48 6.61 -0.56
N GLN A 52 2.61 7.04 0.35
CA GLN A 52 1.60 6.19 0.98
C GLN A 52 0.52 5.72 -0.01
N LEU A 53 0.14 6.55 -0.97
CA LEU A 53 -0.88 6.22 -1.99
C LEU A 53 -0.30 5.54 -3.23
N SER A 54 1.02 5.57 -3.43
CA SER A 54 1.70 5.02 -4.61
C SER A 54 1.41 3.55 -4.88
N ILE A 55 1.01 2.79 -3.85
CA ILE A 55 0.60 1.39 -3.98
C ILE A 55 -0.65 1.18 -4.84
N PHE A 56 -1.51 2.20 -4.94
CA PHE A 56 -2.69 2.19 -5.79
C PHE A 56 -2.38 2.60 -7.24
N GLY A 57 -1.10 2.85 -7.56
CA GLY A 57 -0.64 3.31 -8.86
C GLY A 57 -0.81 4.81 -9.07
N LYS A 58 -0.41 5.29 -10.24
CA LYS A 58 -0.46 6.72 -10.59
C LYS A 58 -1.82 7.12 -11.18
N GLU A 59 -2.17 8.40 -10.99
CA GLU A 59 -3.30 9.10 -11.64
C GLU A 59 -4.72 8.66 -11.23
N ASN A 60 -4.92 8.06 -10.04
CA ASN A 60 -6.26 7.66 -9.56
C ASN A 60 -7.07 6.86 -10.60
N LYS A 61 -6.37 6.06 -11.41
CA LYS A 61 -6.97 5.33 -12.53
C LYS A 61 -7.85 4.21 -12.03
N GLY A 62 -7.37 3.45 -11.04
CA GLY A 62 -8.04 2.25 -10.56
C GLY A 62 -9.18 2.56 -9.62
N VAL A 63 -10.34 1.95 -9.86
CA VAL A 63 -11.47 1.94 -8.93
C VAL A 63 -11.84 0.50 -8.59
N GLN A 64 -12.17 0.28 -7.32
CA GLN A 64 -12.71 -0.98 -6.84
C GLN A 64 -14.19 -0.76 -6.48
N ILE A 65 -15.06 -1.53 -7.13
CA ILE A 65 -16.51 -1.50 -6.91
C ILE A 65 -16.87 -2.72 -6.07
N VAL A 66 -17.49 -2.49 -4.91
CA VAL A 66 -18.01 -3.53 -4.02
C VAL A 66 -19.51 -3.28 -3.80
N LYS A 67 -20.26 -4.33 -3.47
CA LYS A 67 -21.60 -4.10 -2.89
C LYS A 67 -21.42 -3.44 -1.53
N LYS A 68 -22.35 -2.54 -1.19
CA LYS A 68 -22.34 -1.89 0.12
C LYS A 68 -22.49 -2.97 1.20
N VAL A 69 -21.48 -3.08 2.05
CA VAL A 69 -21.49 -3.89 3.27
C VAL A 69 -21.15 -2.96 4.42
N GLU A 70 -21.82 -3.11 5.56
CA GLU A 70 -21.42 -2.45 6.80
C GLU A 70 -20.13 -3.14 7.28
N MET A 71 -18.97 -2.57 6.97
CA MET A 71 -17.70 -3.05 7.52
C MET A 71 -17.61 -2.61 8.98
N ASN A 72 -17.74 -3.56 9.90
CA ASN A 72 -17.36 -3.36 11.29
C ASN A 72 -15.83 -3.44 11.39
N SER A 73 -15.23 -2.37 11.93
CA SER A 73 -13.89 -2.28 12.51
C SER A 73 -12.72 -2.96 11.77
N ILE A 74 -11.85 -2.17 11.15
CA ILE A 74 -10.50 -2.60 10.78
C ILE A 74 -9.68 -2.69 12.08
N SER A 75 -9.43 -3.90 12.60
CA SER A 75 -8.51 -4.08 13.72
C SER A 75 -7.08 -3.73 13.26
N GLY A 76 -6.41 -2.87 14.02
CA GLY A 76 -5.05 -2.43 13.74
C GLY A 76 -4.06 -3.18 14.65
N GLY A 77 -3.28 -4.10 14.09
CA GLY A 77 -2.19 -4.76 14.82
C GLY A 77 -1.99 -6.21 14.40
N LEU A 78 -0.78 -6.73 14.65
CA LEU A 78 -0.51 -8.16 14.48
C LEU A 78 -1.28 -8.95 15.53
N GLU A 79 -2.13 -9.86 15.07
CA GLU A 79 -2.86 -10.79 15.91
C GLU A 79 -2.23 -12.17 15.82
N GLU A 80 -1.93 -12.81 16.95
CA GLU A 80 -1.43 -14.19 16.96
C GLU A 80 -2.51 -15.13 16.42
N TYR A 81 -2.12 -16.00 15.48
CA TYR A 81 -3.05 -16.92 14.82
C TYR A 81 -3.32 -18.15 15.70
N LYS A 82 -4.59 -18.51 15.91
CA LYS A 82 -4.98 -19.73 16.62
C LYS A 82 -5.41 -20.82 15.65
N GLU A 83 -4.93 -22.05 15.88
CA GLU A 83 -5.28 -23.20 15.06
C GLU A 83 -6.80 -23.47 15.09
N GLY A 84 -7.41 -23.55 13.91
CA GLY A 84 -8.85 -23.72 13.75
C GLY A 84 -9.61 -22.42 13.45
N GLU A 85 -9.00 -21.26 13.65
CA GLU A 85 -9.50 -20.00 13.10
C GLU A 85 -9.12 -19.95 11.61
N THR A 86 -10.08 -19.67 10.73
CA THR A 86 -9.72 -19.21 9.38
C THR A 86 -9.22 -17.78 9.55
N GLY A 87 -7.97 -17.51 9.19
CA GLY A 87 -7.39 -16.18 9.32
C GLY A 87 -8.18 -15.17 8.47
N GLY A 88 -8.51 -14.03 9.07
CA GLY A 88 -9.51 -13.10 8.57
C GLY A 88 -10.89 -13.45 9.13
N ASN A 89 -11.51 -12.49 9.84
CA ASN A 89 -12.85 -12.58 10.43
C ASN A 89 -13.73 -13.62 9.74
N GLN A 90 -14.12 -14.69 10.44
CA GLN A 90 -15.00 -15.76 9.93
C GLN A 90 -16.31 -15.24 9.31
N GLU A 91 -16.71 -14.00 9.62
CA GLU A 91 -17.86 -13.31 9.03
C GLU A 91 -17.59 -12.67 7.65
N GLN A 92 -16.33 -12.66 7.19
CA GLN A 92 -15.85 -12.04 5.94
C GLN A 92 -15.30 -13.07 4.94
N SER A 93 -15.93 -14.25 4.78
CA SER A 93 -15.68 -14.96 3.52
C SER A 93 -16.12 -14.03 2.39
N ILE A 94 -15.19 -13.69 1.51
CA ILE A 94 -15.43 -12.94 0.26
C ILE A 94 -16.55 -13.58 -0.59
N TYR A 95 -16.95 -14.81 -0.26
CA TYR A 95 -18.03 -15.57 -0.88
C TYR A 95 -19.32 -15.68 -0.03
N SER A 96 -19.31 -15.28 1.26
CA SER A 96 -20.49 -15.22 2.14
C SER A 96 -21.09 -13.81 2.23
N THR A 97 -20.33 -12.76 1.93
CA THR A 97 -20.81 -11.37 1.81
C THR A 97 -21.61 -11.12 0.52
N PRO A 98 -22.46 -10.08 0.45
CA PRO A 98 -23.16 -9.70 -0.78
C PRO A 98 -22.22 -9.59 -1.98
N SER A 99 -22.34 -10.52 -2.94
CA SER A 99 -21.49 -10.59 -4.12
C SER A 99 -22.11 -9.87 -5.31
N LEU A 100 -21.29 -9.26 -6.16
CA LEU A 100 -21.66 -8.86 -7.51
C LEU A 100 -21.96 -10.11 -8.35
N ALA A 101 -23.08 -10.08 -9.07
CA ALA A 101 -23.38 -11.10 -10.07
C ALA A 101 -22.68 -10.75 -11.40
N LYS A 102 -22.56 -11.73 -12.30
CA LYS A 102 -22.11 -11.48 -13.68
C LYS A 102 -22.91 -10.37 -14.37
N SER A 103 -24.22 -10.31 -14.15
CA SER A 103 -25.08 -9.23 -14.68
C SER A 103 -24.73 -7.85 -14.13
N ASP A 104 -24.22 -7.76 -12.90
CA ASP A 104 -23.72 -6.51 -12.31
C ASP A 104 -22.44 -6.05 -13.03
N ILE A 105 -21.52 -6.99 -13.34
CA ILE A 105 -20.30 -6.69 -14.12
C ILE A 105 -20.66 -6.18 -15.53
N GLU A 106 -21.63 -6.80 -16.19
CA GLU A 106 -22.08 -6.36 -17.52
C GLU A 106 -22.78 -4.99 -17.49
N LYS A 107 -23.43 -4.61 -16.38
CA LYS A 107 -23.93 -3.24 -16.19
C LYS A 107 -22.79 -2.25 -16.01
N LEU A 108 -21.79 -2.58 -15.17
CA LEU A 108 -20.62 -1.73 -14.94
C LEU A 108 -19.84 -1.43 -16.23
N LYS A 109 -19.72 -2.41 -17.14
CA LYS A 109 -19.10 -2.23 -18.47
C LYS A 109 -19.78 -1.17 -19.34
N LYS A 110 -21.07 -0.86 -19.09
CA LYS A 110 -21.84 0.12 -19.86
C LYS A 110 -21.76 1.53 -19.30
N ILE A 111 -21.12 1.72 -18.14
CA ILE A 111 -20.94 3.03 -17.54
C ILE A 111 -19.90 3.80 -18.34
N GLU A 112 -20.29 4.96 -18.86
CA GLU A 112 -19.47 5.74 -19.79
C GLU A 112 -18.09 6.10 -19.23
N GLY A 113 -17.98 6.38 -17.93
CA GLY A 113 -16.72 6.75 -17.27
C GLY A 113 -15.79 5.59 -16.93
N LEU A 114 -16.21 4.33 -17.13
CA LEU A 114 -15.42 3.14 -16.79
C LEU A 114 -14.83 2.46 -18.02
N GLU A 115 -13.59 1.99 -17.87
CA GLU A 115 -12.88 1.15 -18.81
C GLU A 115 -12.31 -0.08 -18.10
N ASN A 116 -11.95 -1.12 -18.85
CA ASN A 116 -11.28 -2.31 -18.32
C ASN A 116 -12.01 -2.92 -17.10
N VAL A 117 -13.33 -2.94 -17.12
CA VAL A 117 -14.14 -3.53 -16.04
C VAL A 117 -13.98 -5.05 -16.05
N LYS A 118 -13.50 -5.60 -14.93
CA LYS A 118 -13.29 -7.04 -14.72
C LYS A 118 -13.56 -7.42 -13.26
N PRO A 119 -13.95 -8.68 -12.99
CA PRO A 119 -14.00 -9.18 -11.62
C PRO A 119 -12.68 -9.00 -10.89
N ALA A 120 -12.74 -8.64 -9.61
CA ALA A 120 -11.57 -8.54 -8.77
C ALA A 120 -11.09 -9.95 -8.36
N GLU A 121 -9.83 -10.23 -8.65
CA GLU A 121 -9.15 -11.44 -8.18
C GLU A 121 -8.47 -11.12 -6.85
N ASN A 122 -9.07 -11.60 -5.75
CA ASN A 122 -8.51 -11.47 -4.41
C ASN A 122 -8.05 -12.82 -3.90
N ILE A 123 -6.99 -12.81 -3.10
CA ILE A 123 -6.50 -13.97 -2.37
C ILE A 123 -6.53 -13.64 -0.88
N LEU A 124 -6.76 -14.65 -0.05
CA LEU A 124 -6.77 -14.50 1.41
C LEU A 124 -5.79 -15.49 2.02
N GLY A 125 -4.81 -14.98 2.77
CA GLY A 125 -3.93 -15.82 3.58
C GLY A 125 -4.56 -16.11 4.94
N ASP A 126 -4.26 -17.27 5.51
CA ASP A 126 -4.67 -17.60 6.87
C ASP A 126 -3.68 -16.98 7.88
N TYR A 127 -2.39 -17.29 7.69
CA TYR A 127 -1.33 -16.82 8.57
C TYR A 127 -0.04 -16.54 7.81
N ILE A 128 0.82 -15.75 8.46
CA ILE A 128 2.22 -15.52 8.13
C ILE A 128 3.10 -15.94 9.31
N GLU A 129 4.19 -16.63 9.02
CA GLU A 129 5.13 -17.19 9.99
C GLU A 129 6.57 -16.80 9.63
N GLY A 130 7.32 -16.45 10.67
CA GLY A 130 8.67 -15.90 10.58
C GLY A 130 9.75 -16.83 11.10
N ALA A 131 10.92 -16.25 11.36
CA ALA A 131 12.09 -17.00 11.86
C ALA A 131 11.91 -17.54 13.29
N ASN A 132 11.01 -16.94 14.07
CA ASN A 132 10.71 -17.37 15.44
C ASN A 132 9.63 -18.48 15.51
N GLY A 133 9.09 -18.94 14.38
CA GLY A 133 8.03 -19.95 14.33
C GLY A 133 6.67 -19.48 14.86
N LYS A 134 6.52 -18.20 15.22
CA LYS A 134 5.23 -17.62 15.61
C LYS A 134 4.39 -17.37 14.37
N LYS A 135 3.11 -17.71 14.47
CA LYS A 135 2.11 -17.48 13.42
C LYS A 135 1.26 -16.28 13.78
N PHE A 136 1.11 -15.36 12.84
CA PHE A 136 0.20 -14.21 12.94
C PHE A 136 -0.83 -14.27 11.83
N VAL A 137 -2.03 -13.75 12.07
CA VAL A 137 -3.07 -13.64 11.04
C VAL A 137 -2.48 -12.88 9.84
N ALA A 138 -2.65 -13.43 8.64
CA ALA A 138 -2.14 -12.76 7.44
C ALA A 138 -2.95 -11.48 7.19
N GLY A 139 -2.25 -10.37 7.05
CA GLY A 139 -2.86 -9.09 6.71
C GLY A 139 -3.22 -8.98 5.23
N ASN A 140 -3.16 -7.74 4.71
CA ASN A 140 -3.44 -7.49 3.29
C ASN A 140 -2.36 -8.13 2.41
N ILE A 141 -2.78 -8.89 1.40
CA ILE A 141 -1.88 -9.46 0.39
C ILE A 141 -2.23 -8.85 -0.97
N THR A 142 -1.24 -8.22 -1.59
CA THR A 142 -1.36 -7.69 -2.94
C THR A 142 -0.29 -8.27 -3.86
N SER A 143 -0.47 -8.07 -5.15
CA SER A 143 0.56 -8.41 -6.13
C SER A 143 0.80 -7.25 -7.06
N ILE A 144 2.06 -7.02 -7.37
CA ILE A 144 2.48 -6.10 -8.42
C ILE A 144 3.01 -6.91 -9.60
N ASN A 145 2.93 -6.35 -10.81
CA ASN A 145 3.67 -6.89 -11.95
C ASN A 145 4.94 -6.05 -12.12
N GLU A 146 5.98 -6.63 -12.71
CA GLU A 146 7.22 -5.90 -13.04
C GLU A 146 6.95 -4.66 -13.94
N ASN A 147 5.84 -4.65 -14.67
CA ASN A 147 5.43 -3.56 -15.56
C ASN A 147 4.37 -2.61 -14.97
N THR A 148 4.08 -2.67 -13.67
CA THR A 148 3.15 -1.71 -13.05
C THR A 148 3.83 -0.40 -12.71
N ASP A 149 3.13 0.72 -12.89
CA ASP A 149 3.51 2.06 -12.42
C ASP A 149 3.46 2.22 -10.88
N VAL A 150 3.37 1.10 -10.16
CA VAL A 150 3.35 1.02 -8.70
C VAL A 150 4.78 1.06 -8.20
N LYS A 151 5.05 1.94 -7.23
CA LYS A 151 6.36 2.07 -6.60
C LYS A 151 6.22 1.82 -5.11
N LEU A 152 6.79 0.73 -4.60
CA LEU A 152 6.77 0.46 -3.17
C LEU A 152 7.69 1.42 -2.41
N ASP A 153 7.28 1.83 -1.21
CA ASP A 153 8.10 2.62 -0.28
C ASP A 153 9.11 1.72 0.44
N ILE A 154 10.10 1.22 -0.30
CA ILE A 154 11.09 0.28 0.21
C ILE A 154 11.99 0.99 1.25
N LYS A 155 12.00 0.43 2.46
CA LYS A 155 12.90 0.81 3.55
C LYS A 155 14.24 0.10 3.45
N ALA A 156 14.23 -1.19 3.14
CA ALA A 156 15.43 -2.01 3.00
C ALA A 156 15.27 -3.05 1.90
N GLY A 157 16.36 -3.39 1.21
CA GLY A 157 16.37 -4.39 0.14
C GLY A 157 15.87 -3.83 -1.19
N LYS A 158 15.18 -4.65 -1.96
CA LYS A 158 14.70 -4.35 -3.31
C LYS A 158 13.25 -4.78 -3.50
N ASP A 159 12.66 -4.29 -4.57
CA ASP A 159 11.35 -4.78 -5.02
C ASP A 159 11.42 -6.26 -5.47
N ILE A 160 10.26 -6.85 -5.70
CA ILE A 160 10.09 -8.23 -6.13
C ILE A 160 10.66 -8.39 -7.54
N SER A 161 11.61 -9.30 -7.70
CA SER A 161 12.29 -9.58 -8.97
C SER A 161 12.13 -11.01 -9.44
N THR A 162 11.69 -11.91 -8.56
CA THR A 162 11.49 -13.31 -8.89
C THR A 162 10.18 -13.80 -8.30
N LYS A 163 9.73 -14.95 -8.81
CA LYS A 163 8.50 -15.59 -8.40
C LYS A 163 8.44 -15.73 -6.87
N ASN A 164 9.41 -16.40 -6.26
CA ASN A 164 9.43 -16.79 -4.83
C ASN A 164 9.88 -15.70 -3.86
N GLU A 165 9.85 -14.44 -4.28
CA GLU A 165 10.16 -13.29 -3.43
C GLU A 165 8.88 -12.63 -2.92
N ALA A 166 8.98 -12.03 -1.73
CA ALA A 166 7.96 -11.19 -1.15
C ALA A 166 8.57 -9.92 -0.55
N VAL A 167 7.82 -8.82 -0.60
CA VAL A 167 8.11 -7.60 0.15
C VAL A 167 7.10 -7.51 1.30
N ILE A 168 7.60 -7.33 2.53
CA ILE A 168 6.77 -7.26 3.74
C ILE A 168 6.79 -5.87 4.36
N SER A 169 5.67 -5.46 4.98
CA SER A 169 5.61 -4.26 5.80
C SER A 169 6.53 -4.36 7.01
N GLN A 170 7.08 -3.21 7.43
CA GLN A 170 7.78 -3.08 8.70
C GLN A 170 6.95 -3.56 9.92
N ASP A 171 5.62 -3.61 9.79
CA ASP A 171 4.72 -4.18 10.80
C ASP A 171 5.11 -5.60 11.21
N TYR A 172 5.65 -6.40 10.29
CA TYR A 172 5.96 -7.81 10.52
C TYR A 172 7.32 -8.06 11.17
N ILE A 173 8.23 -7.07 11.19
CA ILE A 173 9.65 -7.32 11.49
C ILE A 173 9.84 -7.89 12.90
N GLU A 174 9.35 -7.18 13.92
CA GLU A 174 9.48 -7.62 15.31
C GLU A 174 8.65 -8.88 15.58
N GLY A 175 7.41 -8.91 15.10
CA GLY A 175 6.49 -10.05 15.31
C GLY A 175 7.04 -11.35 14.75
N LEU A 176 7.61 -11.33 13.54
CA LEU A 176 8.20 -12.48 12.87
C LEU A 176 9.61 -12.85 13.40
N GLY A 177 10.11 -12.13 14.42
CA GLY A 177 11.37 -12.43 15.10
C GLY A 177 12.61 -11.89 14.40
N PHE A 178 12.46 -10.91 13.50
CA PHE A 178 13.58 -10.22 12.87
C PHE A 178 14.04 -9.04 13.73
N LYS A 179 15.36 -8.83 13.78
CA LYS A 179 15.93 -7.73 14.59
C LYS A 179 15.67 -6.35 13.99
N ASN A 180 15.71 -6.27 12.67
CA ASN A 180 15.52 -5.05 11.89
C ASN A 180 15.18 -5.42 10.43
N ALA A 181 14.92 -4.42 9.61
CA ALA A 181 14.53 -4.60 8.21
C ALA A 181 15.62 -5.33 7.39
N GLU A 182 16.88 -4.98 7.62
CA GLU A 182 18.04 -5.56 6.93
C GLU A 182 18.21 -7.04 7.28
N ASN A 183 17.93 -7.42 8.53
CA ASN A 183 18.02 -8.80 9.00
C ASN A 183 16.94 -9.71 8.40
N ALA A 184 15.79 -9.16 8.01
CA ALA A 184 14.74 -9.90 7.35
C ALA A 184 15.12 -10.27 5.89
N LEU A 185 16.00 -9.49 5.24
CA LEU A 185 16.35 -9.70 3.83
C LEU A 185 16.96 -11.08 3.59
N GLY A 186 16.47 -11.77 2.56
CA GLY A 186 16.88 -13.12 2.17
C GLY A 186 16.39 -14.23 3.12
N LYS A 187 15.72 -13.89 4.23
CA LYS A 187 15.12 -14.88 5.12
C LYS A 187 13.83 -15.42 4.53
N THR A 188 13.50 -16.65 4.91
CA THR A 188 12.25 -17.29 4.52
C THR A 188 11.15 -16.93 5.48
N ILE A 189 10.01 -16.51 4.94
CA ILE A 189 8.72 -16.45 5.63
C ILE A 189 7.82 -17.53 5.04
N LYS A 190 6.86 -18.01 5.82
CA LYS A 190 5.85 -18.97 5.37
C LYS A 190 4.48 -18.33 5.43
N MET A 191 3.65 -18.57 4.42
CA MET A 191 2.25 -18.18 4.43
C MET A 191 1.37 -19.36 4.10
N GLN A 192 0.32 -19.58 4.90
CA GLN A 192 -0.68 -20.60 4.63
C GLN A 192 -1.88 -19.99 3.94
N PHE A 193 -2.43 -20.73 2.99
CA PHE A 193 -3.68 -20.42 2.32
C PHE A 193 -4.60 -21.64 2.45
N SER A 194 -5.87 -21.39 2.75
CA SER A 194 -6.91 -22.41 2.76
C SER A 194 -7.77 -22.32 1.50
N ASN A 195 -8.15 -23.49 0.98
CA ASN A 195 -9.25 -23.61 0.02
C ASN A 195 -10.53 -23.92 0.79
N GLN A 196 -11.45 -22.96 0.80
CA GLN A 196 -12.73 -23.05 1.50
C GLN A 196 -13.74 -24.03 0.87
N PHE A 197 -13.53 -24.48 -0.36
CA PHE A 197 -14.43 -25.39 -1.07
C PHE A 197 -14.16 -26.87 -0.80
N ASN A 198 -12.93 -27.21 -0.44
CA ASN A 198 -12.52 -28.59 -0.16
C ASN A 198 -11.79 -28.78 1.17
N GLY A 199 -11.51 -27.69 1.90
CA GLY A 199 -10.80 -27.71 3.18
C GLY A 199 -9.29 -27.97 3.07
N GLU A 200 -8.73 -28.09 1.85
CA GLU A 200 -7.29 -28.26 1.65
C GLU A 200 -6.54 -27.01 2.13
N LYS A 201 -5.43 -27.21 2.83
CA LYS A 201 -4.52 -26.14 3.27
C LYS A 201 -3.17 -26.31 2.58
N LYS A 202 -2.54 -25.21 2.17
CA LYS A 202 -1.21 -25.24 1.58
C LYS A 202 -0.34 -24.10 2.11
N VAL A 203 0.87 -24.47 2.52
CA VAL A 203 1.89 -23.53 2.98
C VAL A 203 2.85 -23.24 1.82
N TYR A 204 3.12 -21.96 1.59
CA TYR A 204 4.09 -21.49 0.62
C TYR A 204 5.22 -20.76 1.33
N GLU A 205 6.43 -20.92 0.82
CA GLU A 205 7.63 -20.27 1.33
C GLU A 205 8.05 -19.13 0.40
N PHE A 206 8.35 -17.97 0.99
CA PHE A 206 8.80 -16.79 0.28
C PHE A 206 10.09 -16.29 0.88
N LYS A 207 11.03 -15.86 0.03
CA LYS A 207 12.21 -15.12 0.45
C LYS A 207 11.87 -13.65 0.53
N VAL A 208 12.21 -13.01 1.64
CA VAL A 208 12.02 -11.56 1.77
C VAL A 208 13.03 -10.83 0.89
N SER A 209 12.58 -10.21 -0.20
CA SER A 209 13.45 -9.41 -1.09
C SER A 209 13.59 -7.97 -0.60
N GLY A 210 12.57 -7.48 0.10
CA GLY A 210 12.53 -6.12 0.62
C GLY A 210 11.59 -5.98 1.81
N VAL A 211 11.82 -4.91 2.55
CA VAL A 211 10.94 -4.45 3.63
C VAL A 211 10.50 -3.04 3.28
N MET A 212 9.19 -2.80 3.27
CA MET A 212 8.63 -1.48 3.03
C MET A 212 8.26 -0.78 4.34
N ASN A 213 8.20 0.55 4.30
CA ASN A 213 7.61 1.31 5.39
C ASN A 213 6.14 0.93 5.58
N LYS A 214 5.62 1.21 6.79
CA LYS A 214 4.19 1.00 7.09
C LYS A 214 3.33 1.82 6.14
N ASN A 215 2.25 1.23 5.64
CA ASN A 215 1.28 1.93 4.81
C ASN A 215 0.12 2.44 5.68
N LEU A 216 -0.30 3.70 5.49
CA LEU A 216 -1.39 4.34 6.23
C LEU A 216 -2.76 3.73 5.95
N VAL A 217 -2.96 3.20 4.75
CA VAL A 217 -4.24 2.69 4.25
C VAL A 217 -4.28 1.17 4.35
N GLN A 218 -3.15 0.49 4.11
CA GLN A 218 -3.03 -0.95 4.12
C GLN A 218 -2.06 -1.44 5.21
N ASN A 219 -2.59 -1.65 6.40
CA ASN A 219 -1.83 -2.26 7.49
C ASN A 219 -1.38 -3.68 7.13
N GLN A 220 -0.24 -4.11 7.68
CA GLN A 220 0.22 -5.50 7.60
C GLN A 220 0.29 -6.02 6.15
N LEU A 221 0.74 -5.15 5.26
CA LEU A 221 0.79 -5.45 3.84
C LEU A 221 1.93 -6.43 3.52
N THR A 222 1.61 -7.41 2.68
CA THR A 222 2.57 -8.27 1.98
C THR A 222 2.35 -8.13 0.49
N VAL A 223 3.43 -7.89 -0.26
CA VAL A 223 3.41 -7.87 -1.73
C VAL A 223 4.10 -9.13 -2.22
N ILE A 224 3.46 -9.83 -3.14
CA ILE A 224 3.99 -11.02 -3.83
C ILE A 224 3.99 -10.83 -5.35
N SER A 225 4.65 -11.72 -6.08
CA SER A 225 4.58 -11.71 -7.55
C SER A 225 3.17 -12.04 -8.06
N ASN A 226 2.76 -11.43 -9.18
CA ASN A 226 1.48 -11.75 -9.82
C ASN A 226 1.40 -13.21 -10.28
N GLU A 227 2.53 -13.83 -10.59
CA GLU A 227 2.57 -15.27 -10.90
C GLU A 227 2.16 -16.12 -9.69
N PHE A 228 2.69 -15.84 -8.49
CA PHE A 228 2.22 -16.53 -7.27
C PHE A 228 0.78 -16.23 -6.95
N LYS A 229 0.32 -14.99 -7.14
CA LYS A 229 -1.09 -14.66 -6.95
C LYS A 229 -2.00 -15.57 -7.78
N LYS A 230 -1.69 -15.79 -9.06
CA LYS A 230 -2.45 -16.69 -9.93
C LYS A 230 -2.41 -18.14 -9.44
N GLU A 231 -1.26 -18.61 -8.97
CA GLU A 231 -1.11 -19.96 -8.42
C GLU A 231 -1.96 -20.15 -7.14
N ILE A 232 -1.91 -19.18 -6.22
CA ILE A 232 -2.71 -19.19 -4.99
C ILE A 232 -4.19 -19.11 -5.33
N LEU A 233 -4.58 -18.24 -6.26
CA LEU A 233 -5.97 -18.10 -6.70
C LEU A 233 -6.50 -19.42 -7.29
N ALA A 234 -5.73 -20.06 -8.16
CA ALA A 234 -6.09 -21.37 -8.73
C ALA A 234 -6.24 -22.44 -7.64
N PHE A 235 -5.37 -22.43 -6.63
CA PHE A 235 -5.48 -23.31 -5.47
C PHE A 235 -6.76 -23.03 -4.66
N GLN A 236 -7.05 -21.77 -4.32
CA GLN A 236 -8.21 -21.40 -3.49
C GLN A 236 -9.56 -21.60 -4.20
N GLN A 237 -9.58 -21.56 -5.53
CA GLN A 237 -10.78 -21.74 -6.35
C GLN A 237 -10.96 -23.16 -6.89
N LYS A 238 -10.01 -24.06 -6.62
CA LYS A 238 -10.14 -25.49 -6.98
C LYS A 238 -11.40 -26.06 -6.34
N ASN A 239 -12.18 -26.84 -7.11
CA ASN A 239 -13.47 -27.41 -6.69
C ASN A 239 -14.56 -26.37 -6.35
N MET A 240 -14.41 -25.11 -6.77
CA MET A 240 -15.46 -24.11 -6.61
C MET A 240 -16.75 -24.55 -7.35
N PRO A 241 -17.90 -24.59 -6.66
CA PRO A 241 -19.19 -24.90 -7.28
C PRO A 241 -19.54 -23.92 -8.39
N GLU A 242 -20.19 -24.40 -9.45
CA GLU A 242 -20.52 -23.58 -10.62
C GLU A 242 -21.41 -22.37 -10.25
N ALA A 243 -22.32 -22.54 -9.30
CA ALA A 243 -23.16 -21.48 -8.75
C ALA A 243 -22.38 -20.34 -8.04
N GLN A 244 -21.11 -20.58 -7.68
CA GLN A 244 -20.24 -19.57 -7.07
C GLN A 244 -19.27 -18.92 -8.07
N LYS A 245 -19.05 -19.53 -9.24
CA LYS A 245 -18.16 -18.98 -10.28
C LYS A 245 -18.63 -17.65 -10.86
N GLU A 246 -19.94 -17.37 -10.78
CA GLU A 246 -20.54 -16.12 -11.25
C GLU A 246 -20.82 -15.10 -10.13
N LYS A 247 -20.28 -15.36 -8.92
CA LYS A 247 -20.35 -14.46 -7.77
C LYS A 247 -18.98 -13.87 -7.49
N TYR A 248 -18.90 -12.55 -7.53
CA TYR A 248 -17.65 -11.81 -7.35
C TYR A 248 -17.74 -10.91 -6.13
N PHE A 249 -16.72 -10.93 -5.28
CA PHE A 249 -16.67 -10.03 -4.13
C PHE A 249 -16.62 -8.55 -4.54
N ALA A 250 -15.82 -8.25 -5.57
CA ALA A 250 -15.63 -6.91 -6.10
C ALA A 250 -15.41 -6.95 -7.61
N ALA A 251 -15.51 -5.78 -8.24
CA ALA A 251 -15.05 -5.52 -9.59
C ALA A 251 -13.94 -4.47 -9.54
N THR A 252 -12.98 -4.58 -10.45
CA THR A 252 -11.98 -3.54 -10.70
C THR A 252 -12.27 -2.90 -12.04
N ALA A 253 -12.12 -1.59 -12.13
CA ALA A 253 -12.22 -0.83 -13.37
C ALA A 253 -11.19 0.29 -13.39
N SER A 254 -11.01 0.90 -14.55
CA SER A 254 -10.21 2.11 -14.74
C SER A 254 -11.11 3.29 -15.10
N LEU A 255 -10.85 4.46 -14.53
CA LEU A 255 -11.51 5.70 -14.92
C LEU A 255 -10.92 6.23 -16.23
N LYS A 256 -11.79 6.60 -17.16
CA LYS A 256 -11.41 7.37 -18.34
C LYS A 256 -10.79 8.71 -17.95
N PRO A 257 -9.77 9.21 -18.68
CA PRO A 257 -9.06 10.43 -18.34
C PRO A 257 -9.96 11.62 -17.98
N GLU A 258 -11.05 11.81 -18.72
CA GLU A 258 -12.01 12.90 -18.56
C GLU A 258 -12.88 12.82 -17.30
N PHE A 259 -12.92 11.66 -16.62
CA PHE A 259 -13.64 11.39 -15.37
C PHE A 259 -12.72 11.25 -14.14
N ARG A 260 -11.41 11.54 -14.26
CA ARG A 260 -10.44 11.42 -13.16
C ARG A 260 -10.40 12.61 -12.19
N ASN A 261 -11.15 13.68 -12.43
CA ASN A 261 -11.24 14.79 -11.49
C ASN A 261 -12.27 14.50 -10.38
N GLU A 262 -12.03 15.01 -9.16
CA GLU A 262 -12.87 14.74 -7.99
C GLU A 262 -14.34 15.13 -8.19
N GLU A 263 -14.61 16.18 -8.98
CA GLU A 263 -15.97 16.65 -9.25
C GLU A 263 -16.77 15.70 -10.16
N LYS A 264 -16.14 15.07 -11.16
CA LYS A 264 -16.84 14.15 -12.08
C LYS A 264 -16.86 12.71 -11.58
N LEU A 265 -16.04 12.36 -10.58
CA LEU A 265 -16.14 11.09 -9.86
C LEU A 265 -17.56 10.87 -9.29
N GLN A 266 -18.24 11.94 -8.85
CA GLN A 266 -19.64 11.85 -8.38
C GLN A 266 -20.67 11.64 -9.51
N MET A 267 -20.29 11.87 -10.76
CA MET A 267 -21.14 11.68 -11.95
C MET A 267 -21.07 10.24 -12.48
N VAL A 268 -20.07 9.47 -12.05
CA VAL A 268 -19.97 8.03 -12.32
C VAL A 268 -20.92 7.31 -11.34
N LYS A 269 -22.21 7.26 -11.67
CA LYS A 269 -23.24 6.53 -10.92
C LYS A 269 -23.89 5.45 -11.78
#